data_AF-A0A843C0I1-F1
#
_entry.id   AF-A0A843C0I1-F1
#
_cell.length_a   1.000
_cell.length_b   1.000
_cell.length_c   1.000
_cell.angle_alpha   90.00
_cell.angle_beta   90.00
_cell.angle_gamma   90.00
#
_symmetry.space_group_name_H-M   'P 1'
#
loop_
_entity.id
_entity.type
_entity.pdbx_description
1 polymer ?
#
loop_
_entity_poly.entity_id
_entity_poly.type
_entity_poly.pdbx_seq_one_letter_code
_entity_poly.pdbx_strand_id
1 'polypeptide(L)'
;MRTKGITIWLFSTLTVITMMHLIDSVNALFFSNQIQLLQLYPFANTFLTQMSIQTYFYVSAGASAILWGITCILAFDNPVETFLNHILSDAQKQRSKESQIVEDNGGLFDLMYEKMESDSEVLLEVKDLIRNVRTEVRDIAPIKESMLRTKRDLNKINKQLISLEEQVLFPLLCNSCKKPIRADFKVCPYCSELLKLPEVTISHNRDFQIK
;
A
#
# COMPACT_ATOMS: atom_id res chain seq x y z
N MET A 1 -20.52 49.33 3.64
CA MET A 1 -21.42 48.93 2.53
C MET A 1 -22.44 50.00 2.14
N ARG A 2 -23.17 50.63 3.08
CA ARG A 2 -24.24 51.60 2.77
C ARG A 2 -23.80 52.82 1.94
N THR A 3 -22.65 53.42 2.24
CA THR A 3 -22.13 54.60 1.51
C THR A 3 -21.66 54.27 0.08
N LYS A 4 -21.00 53.12 -0.12
CA LYS A 4 -20.62 52.63 -1.45
C LYS A 4 -21.84 52.34 -2.32
N GLY A 5 -22.89 51.73 -1.76
CA GLY A 5 -24.14 51.48 -2.48
C GLY A 5 -24.85 52.75 -2.93
N ILE A 6 -24.90 53.78 -2.07
CA ILE A 6 -25.44 55.11 -2.43
C ILE A 6 -24.61 55.75 -3.55
N THR A 7 -23.29 55.62 -3.48
CA THR A 7 -22.37 56.16 -4.50
C THR A 7 -22.60 55.47 -5.86
N ILE A 8 -22.65 54.13 -5.89
CA ILE A 8 -22.92 53.37 -7.11
C ILE A 8 -24.29 53.74 -7.68
N TRP A 9 -25.31 53.86 -6.84
CA TRP A 9 -26.65 54.26 -7.28
C TRP A 9 -26.67 55.67 -7.88
N LEU A 10 -25.97 56.62 -7.26
CA LEU A 10 -25.88 58.00 -7.74
C LEU A 10 -25.11 58.08 -9.07
N PHE A 11 -23.96 57.41 -9.19
CA PHE A 11 -23.21 57.40 -10.45
C PHE A 11 -23.93 56.61 -11.56
N SER A 12 -24.60 55.52 -11.23
CA SER A 12 -25.40 54.75 -12.19
C SER A 12 -26.59 55.55 -12.73
N THR A 13 -27.33 56.24 -11.86
CA THR A 13 -28.46 57.09 -12.29
C THR A 13 -27.99 58.27 -13.12
N LEU A 14 -26.88 58.91 -12.73
CA LEU A 14 -26.27 60.00 -13.48
C LEU A 14 -25.75 59.55 -14.86
N THR A 15 -25.22 58.33 -14.95
CA THR A 15 -24.81 57.72 -16.23
C THR A 15 -26.00 57.52 -17.15
N VAL A 16 -27.14 57.06 -16.64
CA VAL A 16 -28.38 56.91 -17.44
C VAL A 16 -28.87 58.26 -17.96
N ILE A 17 -28.85 59.29 -17.12
CA ILE A 17 -29.27 60.65 -17.51
C ILE A 17 -28.36 61.21 -18.60
N THR A 18 -27.04 61.08 -18.46
CA THR A 18 -26.08 61.53 -19.48
C THR A 18 -26.19 60.74 -20.78
N MET A 19 -26.53 59.45 -20.70
CA MET A 19 -26.79 58.63 -21.88
C MET A 19 -28.08 59.02 -22.61
N MET A 20 -29.12 59.46 -21.89
CA MET A 20 -30.31 60.05 -22.52
C MET A 20 -29.98 61.34 -23.28
N HIS A 21 -29.16 62.22 -22.69
CA HIS A 21 -28.66 63.42 -23.37
C HIS A 21 -27.79 63.09 -24.58
N LEU A 22 -26.98 62.03 -24.51
CA LEU A 22 -26.22 61.52 -25.63
C LEU A 22 -27.14 61.06 -26.77
N ILE A 23 -28.17 60.26 -26.47
CA ILE A 23 -29.15 59.79 -27.47
C ILE A 23 -29.88 60.96 -28.12
N ASP A 24 -30.31 61.96 -27.33
CA ASP A 24 -30.96 63.16 -27.85
C ASP A 24 -30.02 63.97 -28.75
N SER A 25 -28.75 64.12 -28.34
CA SER A 25 -27.73 64.81 -29.15
C SER A 25 -27.43 64.10 -30.48
N VAL A 26 -27.39 62.77 -30.49
CA VAL A 26 -27.24 61.95 -31.70
C VAL A 26 -28.46 62.16 -32.60
N ASN A 27 -29.67 62.07 -32.05
CA ASN A 27 -30.90 62.29 -32.82
C ASN A 27 -30.94 63.70 -33.42
N ALA A 28 -30.58 64.74 -32.67
CA ALA A 28 -30.51 66.11 -33.15
C ALA A 28 -29.49 66.27 -34.30
N LEU A 29 -28.33 65.61 -34.20
CA LEU A 29 -27.25 65.69 -35.18
C LEU A 29 -27.58 64.96 -36.50
N PHE A 30 -28.26 63.81 -36.43
CA PHE A 30 -28.61 63.03 -37.62
C PHE A 30 -29.93 63.47 -38.30
N PHE A 31 -30.93 63.87 -37.52
CA PHE A 31 -32.26 64.23 -38.05
C PHE A 31 -32.48 65.74 -38.19
N SER A 32 -31.45 66.56 -37.94
CA SER A 32 -31.54 68.03 -37.93
C SER A 32 -32.66 68.57 -37.03
N ASN A 33 -33.01 67.81 -35.99
CA ASN A 33 -34.01 68.18 -35.02
C ASN A 33 -33.42 69.10 -33.95
N GLN A 34 -34.29 69.90 -33.33
CA GLN A 34 -33.92 70.67 -32.14
C GLN A 34 -33.73 69.73 -30.94
N ILE A 35 -32.83 70.10 -30.02
CA ILE A 35 -32.57 69.35 -28.79
C ILE A 35 -33.81 69.45 -27.88
N GLN A 36 -34.54 68.34 -27.71
CA GLN A 36 -35.83 68.33 -27.01
C GLN A 36 -35.66 68.24 -25.49
N LEU A 37 -34.64 67.53 -25.01
CA LEU A 37 -34.43 67.38 -23.56
C LEU A 37 -34.13 68.71 -22.87
N LEU A 38 -33.47 69.65 -23.55
CA LEU A 38 -33.19 70.99 -23.01
C LEU A 38 -34.47 71.80 -22.75
N GLN A 39 -35.51 71.58 -23.56
CA GLN A 39 -36.78 72.30 -23.44
C GLN A 39 -37.55 71.89 -22.18
N LEU A 40 -37.29 70.70 -21.63
CA LEU A 40 -37.86 70.24 -20.37
C LEU A 40 -37.30 70.96 -19.14
N TYR A 41 -36.14 71.62 -19.26
CA TYR A 41 -35.45 72.27 -18.13
C TYR A 41 -35.43 73.79 -18.29
N PRO A 42 -36.51 74.51 -17.91
CA PRO A 42 -36.65 75.95 -18.17
C PRO A 42 -35.51 76.80 -17.60
N PHE A 43 -34.87 76.37 -16.51
CA PHE A 43 -33.74 77.07 -15.89
C PHE A 43 -32.38 76.80 -16.55
N ALA A 44 -32.17 75.60 -17.10
CA ALA A 44 -30.91 75.24 -17.75
C ALA A 44 -30.93 75.54 -19.26
N ASN A 45 -32.13 75.70 -19.82
CA ASN A 45 -32.36 75.93 -21.24
C ASN A 45 -31.64 77.20 -21.74
N THR A 46 -31.60 78.29 -20.97
CA THR A 46 -30.96 79.56 -21.38
C THR A 46 -29.44 79.46 -21.56
N PHE A 47 -28.75 78.71 -20.71
CA PHE A 47 -27.31 78.48 -20.84
C PHE A 47 -26.98 77.46 -21.93
N LEU A 48 -27.81 76.42 -22.05
CA LEU A 48 -27.54 75.30 -22.94
C LEU A 48 -28.00 75.55 -24.39
N THR A 49 -28.96 76.45 -24.63
CA THR A 49 -29.37 76.87 -25.99
C THR A 49 -28.35 77.74 -26.71
N GLN A 50 -27.40 78.34 -25.98
CA GLN A 50 -26.25 79.02 -26.60
C GLN A 50 -25.20 78.04 -27.15
N MET A 51 -25.26 76.75 -26.80
CA MET A 51 -24.31 75.76 -27.30
C MET A 51 -24.69 75.24 -28.69
N SER A 52 -23.69 75.06 -29.55
CA SER A 52 -23.87 74.36 -30.82
C SER A 52 -24.19 72.88 -30.58
N ILE A 53 -24.96 72.27 -31.50
CA ILE A 53 -25.33 70.84 -31.46
C ILE A 53 -24.09 69.95 -31.34
N GLN A 54 -22.98 70.31 -32.00
CA GLN A 54 -21.74 69.54 -31.95
C GLN A 54 -21.08 69.61 -30.56
N THR A 55 -21.03 70.81 -29.95
CA THR A 55 -20.50 70.98 -28.60
C THR A 55 -21.32 70.18 -27.60
N TYR A 56 -22.65 70.20 -27.73
CA TYR A 56 -23.55 69.43 -26.87
C TYR A 56 -23.33 67.92 -26.99
N PHE A 57 -23.11 67.41 -28.21
CA PHE A 57 -22.76 66.01 -28.45
C PHE A 57 -21.45 65.61 -27.76
N TYR A 58 -20.36 66.36 -27.96
CA TYR A 58 -19.06 66.02 -27.37
C TYR A 58 -19.07 66.09 -25.84
N VAL A 59 -19.76 67.08 -25.26
CA VAL A 59 -19.92 67.18 -23.81
C VAL A 59 -20.71 66.00 -23.26
N SER A 60 -21.83 65.64 -23.89
CA SER A 60 -22.66 64.51 -23.47
C SER A 60 -21.93 63.17 -23.63
N ALA A 61 -21.16 63.00 -24.71
CA ALA A 61 -20.35 61.82 -24.96
C ALA A 61 -19.22 61.68 -23.94
N GLY A 62 -18.48 62.77 -23.67
CA GLY A 62 -17.42 62.79 -22.67
C GLY A 62 -17.94 62.51 -21.27
N ALA A 63 -19.04 63.15 -20.87
CA ALA A 63 -19.67 62.93 -19.57
C ALA A 63 -20.16 61.48 -19.42
N SER A 64 -20.81 60.93 -20.45
CA SER A 64 -21.28 59.53 -20.44
C SER A 64 -20.12 58.55 -20.30
N ALA A 65 -19.03 58.74 -21.06
CA ALA A 65 -17.87 57.85 -21.01
C ALA A 65 -17.16 57.88 -19.65
N ILE A 66 -17.00 59.07 -19.06
CA ILE A 66 -16.35 59.23 -17.74
C ILE A 66 -17.21 58.59 -16.65
N LEU A 67 -18.51 58.92 -16.61
CA LEU A 67 -19.41 58.41 -15.58
C LEU A 67 -19.59 56.88 -15.68
N TRP A 68 -19.68 56.37 -16.91
CA TRP A 68 -19.71 54.93 -17.15
C TRP A 68 -18.41 54.26 -16.70
N GLY A 69 -17.25 54.82 -17.03
CA GLY A 69 -15.96 54.31 -16.59
C GLY A 69 -15.83 54.26 -15.06
N ILE A 70 -16.21 55.34 -14.36
CA ILE A 70 -16.22 55.39 -12.89
C ILE A 70 -17.18 54.34 -12.33
N THR A 71 -18.38 54.21 -12.90
CA THR A 71 -19.37 53.22 -12.47
C THR A 71 -18.84 51.79 -12.62
N CYS A 72 -18.16 51.49 -13.73
CA CYS A 72 -17.53 50.19 -13.95
C CYS A 72 -16.44 49.90 -12.92
N ILE A 73 -15.51 50.83 -12.67
CA ILE A 73 -14.43 50.63 -11.68
C ILE A 73 -15.03 50.33 -10.31
N LEU A 74 -16.00 51.14 -9.85
CA LEU A 74 -16.63 50.95 -8.54
C LEU A 74 -17.47 49.68 -8.45
N ALA A 75 -18.14 49.28 -9.54
CA ALA A 75 -18.96 48.08 -9.58
C ALA A 75 -18.12 46.80 -9.64
N PHE A 76 -16.96 46.81 -10.30
CA PHE A 76 -16.08 45.65 -10.46
C PHE A 76 -15.04 45.49 -9.34
N ASP A 77 -14.64 46.56 -8.66
CA ASP A 77 -13.72 46.48 -7.52
C ASP A 77 -14.24 45.52 -6.44
N ASN A 78 -15.53 45.65 -6.11
CA ASN A 78 -16.17 44.95 -5.00
C ASN A 78 -16.31 43.41 -5.19
N PRO A 79 -16.82 42.90 -6.33
CA PRO A 79 -16.89 41.46 -6.56
C PRO A 79 -15.51 40.83 -6.75
N VAL A 80 -14.55 41.52 -7.37
CA VAL A 80 -13.20 40.99 -7.60
C VAL A 80 -12.41 40.90 -6.29
N GLU A 81 -12.44 41.95 -5.47
CA GLU A 81 -11.80 41.95 -4.13
C GLU A 81 -12.43 40.89 -3.23
N THR A 82 -13.75 40.74 -3.24
CA THR A 82 -14.46 39.71 -2.47
C THR A 82 -14.07 38.30 -2.92
N PHE A 83 -14.00 38.06 -4.23
CA PHE A 83 -13.60 36.78 -4.80
C PHE A 83 -12.14 36.43 -4.49
N LEU A 84 -11.22 37.38 -4.65
CA LEU A 84 -9.80 37.21 -4.32
C LEU A 84 -9.61 36.90 -2.83
N ASN A 85 -10.27 37.66 -1.96
CA ASN A 85 -10.23 37.42 -0.52
C ASN A 85 -10.79 36.05 -0.15
N HIS A 86 -11.87 35.62 -0.81
CA HIS A 86 -12.44 34.29 -0.60
C HIS A 86 -11.43 33.20 -1.01
N ILE A 87 -10.85 33.28 -2.21
CA ILE A 87 -9.84 32.31 -2.68
C ILE A 87 -8.61 32.28 -1.76
N LEU A 88 -8.10 33.44 -1.36
CA LEU A 88 -6.95 33.53 -0.46
C LEU A 88 -7.27 32.91 0.91
N SER A 89 -8.47 33.17 1.45
CA SER A 89 -8.91 32.60 2.72
C SER A 89 -9.10 31.09 2.65
N ASP A 90 -9.66 30.58 1.55
CA ASP A 90 -9.84 29.14 1.31
C ASP A 90 -8.49 28.44 1.16
N ALA A 91 -7.56 29.03 0.41
CA ALA A 91 -6.20 28.51 0.27
C ALA A 91 -5.46 28.46 1.62
N GLN A 92 -5.58 29.51 2.45
CA GLN A 92 -5.01 29.51 3.80
C GLN A 92 -5.65 28.46 4.71
N LYS A 93 -6.98 28.32 4.65
CA LYS A 93 -7.73 27.33 5.44
C LYS A 93 -7.43 25.91 5.01
N GLN A 94 -7.20 25.67 3.73
CA GLN A 94 -6.77 24.37 3.24
C GLN A 94 -5.35 24.06 3.72
N ARG A 95 -4.42 25.02 3.61
CA ARG A 95 -3.05 24.85 4.08
C ARG A 95 -2.95 24.55 5.57
N SER A 96 -3.77 25.21 6.41
CA SER A 96 -3.79 24.93 7.85
C SER A 96 -4.38 23.57 8.20
N LYS A 97 -5.41 23.12 7.46
CA LYS A 97 -5.94 21.76 7.61
C LYS A 97 -4.91 20.71 7.18
N GLU A 98 -4.23 20.93 6.06
CA GLU A 98 -3.19 20.02 5.58
C GLU A 98 -2.02 19.96 6.57
N SER A 99 -1.57 21.09 7.13
CA SER A 99 -0.51 21.08 8.15
C SER A 99 -0.96 20.34 9.41
N GLN A 100 -2.19 20.54 9.86
CA GLN A 100 -2.73 19.87 11.04
C GLN A 100 -2.88 18.35 10.82
N ILE A 101 -3.31 17.91 9.62
CA ILE A 101 -3.37 16.49 9.26
C ILE A 101 -1.98 15.87 9.19
N VAL A 102 -0.98 16.60 8.66
CA VAL A 102 0.40 16.12 8.62
C VAL A 102 1.00 16.00 10.02
N GLU A 103 0.70 16.95 10.91
CA GLU A 103 1.14 16.92 12.30
C GLU A 103 0.46 15.79 13.10
N ASP A 104 -0.88 15.64 12.98
CA ASP A 104 -1.65 14.56 13.60
C ASP A 104 -1.20 13.17 13.10
N ASN A 105 -0.94 13.03 11.80
CA ASN A 105 -0.46 11.77 11.21
C ASN A 105 1.04 11.54 11.42
N GLY A 106 1.81 12.57 11.77
CA GLY A 106 3.25 12.45 12.03
C GLY A 106 3.54 11.44 13.13
N GLY A 107 2.82 11.52 14.25
CA GLY A 107 2.95 10.54 15.33
C GLY A 107 2.54 9.12 14.94
N LEU A 108 1.60 8.95 14.00
CA LEU A 108 1.26 7.64 13.45
C LEU A 108 2.41 7.08 12.60
N PHE A 109 3.06 7.91 11.79
CA PHE A 109 4.21 7.50 10.99
C PHE A 109 5.41 7.11 11.87
N ASP A 110 5.64 7.83 12.97
CA ASP A 110 6.69 7.47 13.95
C ASP A 110 6.42 6.10 14.58
N LEU A 111 5.16 5.82 14.98
CA LEU A 111 4.76 4.51 15.49
C LEU A 111 4.89 3.40 14.45
N MET A 112 4.54 3.69 13.19
CA MET A 112 4.71 2.74 12.09
C MET A 112 6.19 2.46 11.83
N TYR A 113 7.04 3.48 11.92
CA TYR A 113 8.48 3.36 11.77
C TYR A 113 9.09 2.51 12.89
N GLU A 114 8.74 2.80 14.15
CA GLU A 114 9.18 2.03 15.32
C GLU A 114 8.76 0.56 15.22
N LYS A 115 7.52 0.30 14.80
CA LYS A 115 7.03 -1.06 14.60
C LYS A 115 7.78 -1.78 13.47
N MET A 116 8.05 -1.11 12.36
CA MET A 116 8.78 -1.69 11.23
C MET A 116 10.21 -2.06 11.62
N GLU A 117 10.86 -1.21 12.43
CA GLU A 117 12.21 -1.47 12.94
C GLU A 117 12.20 -2.68 13.89
N SER A 118 11.24 -2.74 14.82
CA SER A 118 11.09 -3.89 15.73
C SER A 118 10.82 -5.20 14.97
N ASP A 119 9.94 -5.20 13.97
CA ASP A 119 9.67 -6.37 13.14
C ASP A 119 10.92 -6.81 12.33
N SER A 120 11.74 -5.85 11.89
CA SER A 120 13.01 -6.11 11.22
C SER A 120 14.02 -6.81 12.13
N GLU A 121 14.17 -6.35 13.38
CA GLU A 121 15.03 -6.99 14.38
C GLU A 121 14.60 -8.45 14.66
N VAL A 122 13.30 -8.68 14.86
CA VAL A 122 12.75 -10.03 15.07
C VAL A 122 13.02 -10.93 13.86
N LEU A 123 12.88 -10.41 12.64
CA LEU A 123 13.18 -11.19 11.43
C LEU A 123 14.66 -11.56 11.33
N LEU A 124 15.57 -10.70 11.78
CA LEU A 124 17.00 -11.01 11.84
C LEU A 124 17.28 -12.12 12.86
N GLU A 125 16.67 -12.06 14.04
CA GLU A 125 16.80 -13.12 15.05
C GLU A 125 16.26 -14.46 14.53
N VAL A 126 15.07 -14.46 13.93
CA VAL A 126 14.48 -15.66 13.32
C VAL A 126 15.39 -16.22 12.22
N LYS A 127 15.99 -15.37 11.40
CA LYS A 127 16.93 -15.79 10.35
C LYS A 127 18.17 -16.47 10.94
N ASP A 128 18.69 -15.97 12.06
CA ASP A 128 19.85 -16.57 12.71
C ASP A 128 19.51 -17.87 13.43
N LEU A 129 18.33 -17.97 14.05
CA LEU A 129 17.80 -19.24 14.57
C LEU A 129 17.66 -20.29 13.45
N ILE A 130 17.12 -19.90 12.29
CA ILE A 130 17.00 -20.80 11.12
C ILE A 130 18.39 -21.26 10.64
N ARG A 131 19.39 -20.36 10.63
CA ARG A 131 20.76 -20.73 10.29
C ARG A 131 21.35 -21.73 11.28
N ASN A 132 21.16 -21.51 12.57
CA ASN A 132 21.65 -22.40 13.62
C ASN A 132 21.00 -23.79 13.55
N VAL A 133 19.67 -23.84 13.42
CA VAL A 133 18.95 -25.12 13.24
C VAL A 133 19.41 -25.82 11.97
N ARG A 134 19.64 -25.08 10.87
CA ARG A 134 20.15 -25.67 9.63
C ARG A 134 21.55 -26.28 9.81
N THR A 135 22.43 -25.64 10.57
CA THR A 135 23.75 -26.20 10.88
C THR A 135 23.65 -27.45 11.74
N GLU A 136 22.83 -27.42 12.80
CA GLU A 136 22.63 -28.60 13.66
C GLU A 136 22.00 -29.78 12.90
N VAL A 137 21.01 -29.53 12.04
CA VAL A 137 20.41 -30.57 11.20
C VAL A 137 21.44 -31.16 10.21
N ARG A 138 22.32 -30.33 9.65
CA ARG A 138 23.41 -30.79 8.78
C ARG A 138 24.38 -31.71 9.55
N ASP A 139 24.64 -31.41 10.81
CA ASP A 139 25.55 -32.19 11.67
C ASP A 139 24.91 -33.51 12.13
N ILE A 140 23.57 -33.58 12.21
CA ILE A 140 22.82 -34.82 12.51
C ILE A 140 22.65 -35.73 11.27
N ALA A 141 22.70 -35.18 10.05
CA ALA A 141 22.59 -35.96 8.81
C ALA A 141 23.54 -37.18 8.72
N PRO A 142 24.84 -37.09 9.04
CA PRO A 142 25.74 -38.25 9.02
C PRO A 142 25.39 -39.31 10.09
N ILE A 143 24.81 -38.90 11.22
CA ILE A 143 24.36 -39.82 12.29
C ILE A 143 23.18 -40.66 11.79
N LYS A 144 22.25 -40.04 11.04
CA LYS A 144 21.15 -40.78 10.41
C LYS A 144 21.66 -41.83 9.42
N GLU A 145 22.68 -41.48 8.64
CA GLU A 145 23.28 -42.40 7.67
C GLU A 145 24.04 -43.55 8.36
N SER A 146 24.82 -43.26 9.40
CA SER A 146 25.52 -44.28 10.18
C SER A 146 24.55 -45.22 10.87
N MET A 147 23.46 -44.71 11.46
CA MET A 147 22.39 -45.52 12.06
C MET A 147 21.74 -46.46 11.03
N LEU A 148 21.51 -46.01 9.80
CA LEU A 148 20.98 -46.84 8.71
C LEU A 148 21.97 -47.92 8.25
N ARG A 149 23.28 -47.66 8.32
CA ARG A 149 24.32 -48.68 8.07
C ARG A 149 24.33 -49.71 9.19
N THR A 150 24.38 -49.29 10.45
CA THR A 150 24.31 -50.19 11.62
C THR A 150 23.06 -51.06 11.61
N LYS A 151 21.90 -50.50 11.26
CA LYS A 151 20.65 -51.28 11.13
C LYS A 151 20.74 -52.35 10.04
N ARG A 152 21.40 -52.07 8.92
CA ARG A 152 21.65 -53.07 7.86
C ARG A 152 22.59 -54.16 8.34
N ASP A 153 23.66 -53.81 9.04
CA ASP A 153 24.62 -54.77 9.58
C ASP A 153 23.99 -55.67 10.64
N LEU A 154 23.18 -55.10 11.54
CA LEU A 154 22.40 -55.87 12.51
C LEU A 154 21.44 -56.85 11.82
N ASN A 155 20.74 -56.42 10.77
CA ASN A 155 19.88 -57.32 9.99
C ASN A 155 20.68 -58.44 9.30
N LYS A 156 21.89 -58.15 8.83
CA LYS A 156 22.78 -59.15 8.22
C LYS A 156 23.24 -60.17 9.25
N ILE A 157 23.69 -59.70 10.42
CA ILE A 157 24.10 -60.55 11.55
C ILE A 157 22.92 -61.41 12.02
N ASN A 158 21.72 -60.83 12.14
CA ASN A 158 20.53 -61.59 12.54
C ASN A 158 20.22 -62.73 11.55
N LYS A 159 20.32 -62.49 10.25
CA LYS A 159 20.19 -63.56 9.24
C LYS A 159 21.26 -64.63 9.37
N GLN A 160 22.51 -64.24 9.65
CA GLN A 160 23.59 -65.19 9.89
C GLN A 160 23.34 -66.01 11.17
N LEU A 161 22.82 -65.40 12.23
CA LEU A 161 22.46 -66.06 13.47
C LEU A 161 21.37 -67.10 13.25
N ILE A 162 20.30 -66.76 12.53
CA ILE A 162 19.22 -67.71 12.18
C ILE A 162 19.78 -68.88 11.35
N SER A 163 20.63 -68.59 10.37
CA SER A 163 21.28 -69.64 9.57
C SER A 163 22.20 -70.54 10.39
N LEU A 164 22.90 -69.99 11.38
CA LEU A 164 23.75 -70.75 12.32
C LEU A 164 22.89 -71.58 13.28
N GLU A 165 21.80 -71.01 13.79
CA GLU A 165 20.84 -71.69 14.64
C GLU A 165 20.23 -72.89 13.92
N GLU A 166 19.83 -72.76 12.65
CA GLU A 166 19.36 -73.86 11.80
C GLU A 166 20.44 -74.95 11.59
N GLN A 167 21.71 -74.55 11.40
CA GLN A 167 22.82 -75.50 11.24
C GLN A 167 23.17 -76.23 12.54
N VAL A 168 23.01 -75.58 13.70
CA VAL A 168 23.39 -76.12 15.01
C VAL A 168 22.26 -76.91 15.66
N LEU A 169 20.99 -76.60 15.42
CA LEU A 169 19.90 -77.24 16.16
C LEU A 169 19.64 -78.70 15.77
N PHE A 170 20.00 -79.15 14.56
CA PHE A 170 19.64 -80.50 14.11
C PHE A 170 20.73 -81.21 13.28
N PRO A 171 21.89 -81.55 13.87
CA PRO A 171 22.91 -82.31 13.14
C PRO A 171 22.53 -83.79 12.93
N LEU A 172 21.53 -84.33 13.64
CA LEU A 172 21.14 -85.74 13.52
C LEU A 172 19.64 -85.92 13.27
N LEU A 173 19.32 -86.70 12.23
CA LEU A 173 17.99 -87.23 11.98
C LEU A 173 17.91 -88.66 12.55
N CYS A 174 16.74 -89.04 13.08
CA CYS A 174 16.51 -90.43 13.45
C CYS A 174 16.54 -91.33 12.22
N ASN A 175 17.33 -92.41 12.23
CA ASN A 175 17.36 -93.36 11.12
C ASN A 175 16.01 -94.06 10.88
N SER A 176 15.16 -94.18 11.91
CA SER A 176 13.90 -94.91 11.82
C SER A 176 12.70 -94.01 11.47
N CYS A 177 12.55 -92.87 12.16
CA CYS A 177 11.39 -91.99 11.96
C CYS A 177 11.70 -90.70 11.20
N LYS A 178 12.97 -90.47 10.83
CA LYS A 178 13.47 -89.29 10.12
C LYS A 178 13.15 -87.93 10.77
N LYS A 179 12.73 -87.91 12.04
CA LYS A 179 12.56 -86.66 12.80
C LYS A 179 13.91 -86.17 13.32
N PRO A 180 14.12 -84.84 13.42
CA PRO A 180 15.37 -84.28 13.89
C PRO A 180 15.51 -84.42 15.41
N ILE A 181 16.72 -84.74 15.88
CA ILE A 181 17.00 -85.04 17.28
C ILE A 181 18.31 -84.36 17.69
N ARG A 182 18.39 -83.91 18.94
CA ARG A 182 19.63 -83.39 19.53
C ARG A 182 20.58 -84.54 19.86
N ALA A 183 21.89 -84.31 19.74
CA ALA A 183 22.94 -85.31 19.99
C ALA A 183 22.95 -85.86 21.44
N ASP A 184 22.24 -85.20 22.36
CA ASP A 184 22.20 -85.49 23.79
C ASP A 184 21.32 -86.71 24.15
N PHE A 185 20.46 -87.15 23.23
CA PHE A 185 19.52 -88.25 23.47
C PHE A 185 20.11 -89.61 23.05
N LYS A 186 20.12 -90.58 23.97
CA LYS A 186 20.53 -91.98 23.68
C LYS A 186 19.42 -92.79 22.99
N VAL A 187 18.17 -92.33 23.11
CA VAL A 187 16.96 -92.97 22.56
C VAL A 187 16.13 -91.89 21.89
N CYS A 188 15.56 -92.18 20.72
CA CYS A 188 14.72 -91.22 20.01
C CYS A 188 13.45 -90.92 20.83
N PRO A 189 13.18 -89.64 21.17
CA PRO A 189 11.99 -89.28 21.95
C PRO A 189 10.66 -89.45 21.19
N TYR A 190 10.70 -89.67 19.87
CA TYR A 190 9.50 -89.80 19.03
C TYR A 190 9.12 -91.24 18.69
N CYS A 191 10.09 -92.15 18.60
CA CYS A 191 9.85 -93.55 18.22
C CYS A 191 10.49 -94.57 19.17
N SER A 192 11.14 -94.10 20.24
CA SER A 192 11.75 -94.93 21.29
C SER A 192 12.85 -95.88 20.83
N GLU A 193 13.42 -95.66 19.65
CA GLU A 193 14.49 -96.50 19.10
C GLU A 193 15.89 -95.98 19.50
N LEU A 194 16.83 -96.90 19.73
CA LEU A 194 18.18 -96.55 20.17
C LEU A 194 18.96 -95.84 19.06
N LEU A 195 19.50 -94.67 19.37
CA LEU A 195 20.29 -93.90 18.41
C LEU A 195 21.73 -94.43 18.41
N LYS A 196 22.16 -95.01 17.29
CA LYS A 196 23.57 -95.32 17.04
C LYS A 196 24.28 -94.03 16.66
N LEU A 197 24.88 -93.33 17.62
CA LEU A 197 25.75 -92.19 17.30
C LEU A 197 27.00 -92.71 16.56
N PRO A 198 27.34 -92.19 15.37
CA PRO A 198 28.69 -92.32 14.86
C PRO A 198 29.64 -91.47 15.73
N GLU A 199 30.69 -92.09 16.27
CA GLU A 199 31.80 -91.37 16.92
C GLU A 199 32.45 -90.45 15.89
N VAL A 200 32.09 -89.17 15.90
CA VAL A 200 32.82 -88.14 15.17
C VAL A 200 33.73 -87.43 16.17
N THR A 201 35.03 -87.71 16.05
CA THR A 201 36.10 -87.01 16.76
C THR A 201 36.08 -85.54 16.34
N ILE A 202 35.72 -84.65 17.27
CA ILE A 202 35.77 -83.20 17.04
C ILE A 202 37.24 -82.79 17.13
N SER A 203 37.89 -82.55 15.99
CA SER A 203 39.18 -81.86 15.94
C SER A 203 38.98 -80.38 16.24
N HIS A 204 39.42 -79.96 17.43
CA HIS A 204 39.40 -78.58 17.90
C HIS A 204 40.51 -77.78 17.18
N ASN A 205 40.32 -77.33 15.93
CA ASN A 205 41.32 -76.45 15.29
C ASN A 205 41.07 -74.99 15.69
N ARG A 206 41.85 -74.54 16.69
CA ARG A 206 42.07 -73.13 16.99
C ARG A 206 43.17 -72.62 16.05
N ASP A 207 42.81 -71.95 14.97
CA ASP A 207 43.73 -71.07 14.24
C ASP A 207 43.14 -69.67 14.17
N PHE A 208 43.40 -68.92 15.24
CA PHE A 208 43.30 -67.47 15.30
C PHE A 208 44.68 -66.93 14.83
N GLN A 209 44.84 -66.68 13.54
CA GLN A 209 46.00 -65.97 13.01
C GLN A 209 45.65 -64.48 12.94
N ILE A 210 46.16 -63.73 13.93
CA ILE A 210 46.35 -62.28 13.84
C ILE A 210 47.70 -62.08 13.16
N LYS A 211 47.69 -61.46 11.98
CA LYS A 211 48.80 -60.66 11.47
C LYS A 211 48.25 -59.51 10.65
#